data_AF-A0AA39RJI6-F1
#
_entry.id   AF-A0AA39RJI6-F1
#
_cell.length_a   1.000
_cell.length_b   1.000
_cell.length_c   1.000
_cell.angle_alpha   90.00
_cell.angle_beta   90.00
_cell.angle_gamma   90.00
#
_symmetry.space_group_name_H-M   'P 1'
#
loop_
_entity.id
_entity.type
_entity.pdbx_description
1 polymer ?
#
loop_
_entity_poly.entity_id
_entity_poly.type
_entity_poly.pdbx_seq_one_letter_code
_entity_poly.pdbx_strand_id
1 'polypeptide(L)'
;MGQVQSEAVDQTQMEQSSSSSNITQPATSMESLIAEAVAYGDDENESLDAKAQKALECPCIADLRSGPCGVQFSEAFLCFLKSTSEEKGSDCVHPFVALQNCIKANPDAFSKEVLEDDEVKKEEEEPPHEIRVIPPVWSKELKSPKPKL
;
A
#
# COMPACT_ATOMS: atom_id res chain seq x y z
N MET A 1 58.22 -16.50 8.97
CA MET A 1 57.81 -15.13 9.32
C MET A 1 57.64 -14.39 7.99
N GLY A 2 56.47 -14.40 7.35
CA GLY A 2 55.41 -13.38 7.47
C GLY A 2 55.88 -12.08 6.78
N GLN A 3 55.26 -11.48 5.77
CA GLN A 3 53.86 -11.39 5.35
C GLN A 3 53.74 -11.04 3.85
N VAL A 4 52.48 -11.11 3.40
CA VAL A 4 51.83 -11.06 2.10
C VAL A 4 51.96 -9.77 1.24
N GLN A 5 51.78 -9.97 -0.06
CA GLN A 5 51.42 -9.01 -1.12
C GLN A 5 50.08 -8.33 -0.85
N SER A 6 49.92 -7.07 -1.28
CA SER A 6 48.66 -6.51 -1.80
C SER A 6 48.91 -5.14 -2.48
N GLU A 7 48.91 -5.16 -3.81
CA GLU A 7 48.50 -4.07 -4.70
C GLU A 7 46.94 -4.00 -4.66
N ALA A 8 46.19 -2.99 -5.11
CA ALA A 8 46.29 -1.56 -5.34
C ALA A 8 44.86 -1.06 -5.72
N VAL A 9 44.61 0.24 -5.52
CA VAL A 9 43.65 1.15 -6.22
C VAL A 9 42.12 0.97 -6.09
N ASP A 10 41.52 1.96 -5.42
CA ASP A 10 40.30 2.75 -5.71
C ASP A 10 39.02 2.06 -6.26
N GLN A 11 38.01 1.94 -5.38
CA GLN A 11 36.68 2.47 -5.69
C GLN A 11 35.87 2.71 -4.41
N THR A 12 35.34 3.93 -4.32
CA THR A 12 34.34 4.38 -3.35
C THR A 12 33.12 3.46 -3.33
N GLN A 13 32.73 2.94 -2.16
CA GLN A 13 31.32 2.72 -1.87
C GLN A 13 31.05 2.89 -0.38
N MET A 14 30.18 3.86 -0.12
CA MET A 14 29.65 4.28 1.16
C MET A 14 28.58 3.29 1.62
N GLU A 15 28.31 3.33 2.92
CA GLU A 15 27.23 2.69 3.68
C GLU A 15 25.91 2.47 2.91
N GLN A 16 25.26 1.31 3.11
CA GLN A 16 23.94 1.20 3.74
C GLN A 16 23.37 -0.21 3.60
N SER A 17 23.10 -0.82 4.76
CA SER A 17 22.20 -1.95 4.91
C SER A 17 20.78 -1.43 4.82
N SER A 18 20.11 -1.60 3.67
CA SER A 18 18.65 -1.54 3.54
C SER A 18 18.27 -2.13 2.18
N SER A 19 17.38 -3.11 2.21
CA SER A 19 16.97 -3.92 1.08
C SER A 19 16.18 -3.10 0.05
N SER A 20 16.81 -2.73 -1.06
CA SER A 20 16.14 -2.09 -2.20
C SER A 20 15.34 -3.12 -3.00
N SER A 21 14.05 -3.22 -2.72
CA SER A 21 13.08 -3.77 -3.67
C SER A 21 12.69 -2.67 -4.65
N ASN A 22 13.01 -2.90 -5.92
CA ASN A 22 12.62 -2.05 -7.03
C ASN A 22 11.11 -2.20 -7.30
N ILE A 23 10.32 -1.29 -6.76
CA ILE A 23 8.97 -0.94 -7.22
C ILE A 23 8.92 0.59 -7.23
N THR A 24 9.05 1.19 -8.41
CA THR A 24 8.68 2.61 -8.61
C THR A 24 7.69 2.65 -9.77
N GLN A 25 6.46 2.25 -9.45
CA GLN A 25 5.24 2.80 -10.06
C GLN A 25 4.70 3.85 -9.07
N PRO A 26 3.89 4.84 -9.48
CA PRO A 26 3.49 5.95 -8.62
C PRO A 26 2.41 5.49 -7.63
N ALA A 27 2.81 4.76 -6.60
CA ALA A 27 2.04 4.61 -5.36
C ALA A 27 2.02 5.92 -4.53
N THR A 28 2.71 6.96 -5.01
CA THR A 28 3.19 8.15 -4.30
C THR A 28 2.12 9.18 -3.89
N SER A 29 0.82 8.93 -4.10
CA SER A 29 -0.22 9.93 -3.77
C SER A 29 -0.85 9.68 -2.40
N MET A 30 -1.45 8.52 -2.17
CA MET A 30 -2.18 8.21 -0.92
C MET A 30 -1.25 7.82 0.23
N GLU A 31 -0.19 7.07 -0.06
CA GLU A 31 0.77 6.63 0.97
C GLU A 31 1.57 7.79 1.55
N SER A 32 1.90 8.79 0.72
CA SER A 32 2.60 10.01 1.15
C SER A 32 1.73 10.81 2.11
N LEU A 33 0.45 10.98 1.79
CA LEU A 33 -0.50 11.67 2.66
C LEU A 33 -0.67 10.96 4.01
N ILE A 34 -0.66 9.63 4.02
CA ILE A 34 -0.72 8.84 5.26
C ILE A 34 0.56 9.03 6.08
N ALA A 35 1.74 9.00 5.45
CA ALA A 35 3.02 9.22 6.13
C ALA A 35 3.12 10.64 6.72
N GLU A 36 2.68 11.66 5.97
CA GLU A 36 2.61 13.04 6.44
C GLU A 36 1.62 13.21 7.59
N ALA A 37 0.46 12.55 7.53
CA ALA A 37 -0.52 12.56 8.61
C ALA A 37 0.03 11.88 9.88
N VAL A 38 0.74 10.77 9.75
CA VAL A 38 1.41 10.10 10.88
C VAL A 38 2.44 11.03 11.51
N ALA A 39 3.28 11.68 10.69
CA ALA A 39 4.28 12.64 11.16
C ALA A 39 3.62 13.85 11.85
N TYR A 40 2.47 14.29 11.37
CA TYR A 40 1.68 15.35 12.01
C TYR A 40 1.16 14.95 13.41
N GLY A 41 0.88 13.66 13.62
CA GLY A 41 0.44 13.09 14.88
C GLY A 41 1.55 12.55 15.77
N ASP A 42 2.82 12.71 15.39
CA ASP A 42 3.95 12.16 16.13
C ASP A 42 4.36 13.08 17.28
N ASP A 43 3.67 12.93 18.41
CA ASP A 43 4.06 13.52 19.69
C ASP A 43 4.68 12.42 20.58
N GLU A 44 5.93 12.61 21.02
CA GLU A 44 6.76 11.55 21.65
C GLU A 44 6.27 11.08 23.03
N ASN A 45 5.18 11.64 23.56
CA ASN A 45 4.65 11.32 24.89
C ASN A 45 3.15 10.95 24.92
N GLU A 46 2.55 10.64 23.76
CA GLU A 46 1.12 10.35 23.66
C GLU A 46 0.79 8.87 23.35
N SER A 47 -0.43 8.47 23.74
CA SER A 47 -0.99 7.13 23.45
C SER A 47 -1.19 6.94 21.95
N LEU A 48 -1.15 5.70 21.46
CA LEU A 48 -1.49 5.36 20.07
C LEU A 48 -2.84 5.94 19.63
N ASP A 49 -3.84 5.94 20.51
CA ASP A 49 -5.14 6.56 20.24
C ASP A 49 -5.05 8.07 20.00
N ALA A 50 -4.26 8.76 20.80
CA ALA A 50 -4.09 10.20 20.68
C ALA A 50 -3.27 10.56 19.43
N LYS A 51 -2.20 9.82 19.14
CA LYS A 51 -1.42 9.94 17.90
C LYS A 51 -2.31 9.71 16.66
N ALA A 52 -3.15 8.67 16.70
CA ALA A 52 -4.08 8.38 15.61
C ALA A 52 -5.12 9.49 15.41
N GLN A 53 -5.68 10.02 16.50
CA GLN A 53 -6.64 11.11 16.43
C GLN A 53 -5.99 12.40 15.92
N LYS A 54 -4.76 12.69 16.37
CA LYS A 54 -3.99 13.84 15.91
C LYS A 54 -3.62 13.72 14.43
N ALA A 55 -3.21 12.54 13.99
CA ALA A 55 -2.96 12.25 12.58
C ALA A 55 -4.22 12.44 11.72
N LEU A 56 -5.40 12.04 12.23
CA LEU A 56 -6.68 12.26 11.55
C LEU A 56 -7.01 13.76 11.39
N GLU A 57 -6.43 14.64 12.20
CA GLU A 57 -6.55 16.09 12.11
C GLU A 57 -5.60 16.74 11.11
N CYS A 58 -4.70 15.98 10.47
CA CYS A 58 -3.78 16.54 9.50
C CYS A 58 -4.55 17.23 8.35
N PRO A 59 -4.23 18.51 8.03
CA PRO A 59 -4.86 19.22 6.92
C PRO A 59 -4.60 18.52 5.57
N CYS A 60 -3.53 17.73 5.47
CA CYS A 60 -3.17 16.93 4.30
C CYS A 60 -4.24 15.89 3.90
N ILE A 61 -5.05 15.42 4.85
CA ILE A 61 -6.13 14.43 4.60
C ILE A 61 -7.53 15.02 4.82
N ALA A 62 -7.63 16.35 4.95
CA ALA A 62 -8.89 17.02 5.26
C ALA A 62 -9.96 16.78 4.19
N ASP A 63 -9.57 16.73 2.91
CA ASP A 63 -10.47 16.47 1.79
C ASP A 63 -11.03 15.04 1.85
N LEU A 64 -10.19 14.06 2.16
CA LEU A 64 -10.60 12.66 2.30
C LEU A 64 -11.58 12.48 3.45
N ARG A 65 -11.37 13.20 4.56
CA ARG A 65 -12.24 13.16 5.74
C ARG A 65 -13.56 13.90 5.56
N SER A 66 -13.58 14.98 4.78
CA SER A 66 -14.77 15.84 4.62
C SER A 66 -15.66 15.40 3.44
N GLY A 67 -15.14 14.51 2.58
CA GLY A 67 -15.86 13.97 1.44
C GLY A 67 -16.98 12.98 1.79
N PRO A 68 -17.73 12.50 0.78
CA PRO A 68 -18.89 11.60 0.97
C PRO A 68 -18.51 10.22 1.55
N CYS A 69 -17.24 9.83 1.46
CA CYS A 69 -16.69 8.61 2.07
C CYS A 69 -15.87 8.86 3.35
N GLY A 70 -15.90 10.09 3.87
CA GLY A 70 -15.03 10.52 4.96
C GLY A 70 -15.22 9.77 6.28
N VAL A 71 -16.43 9.28 6.56
CA VAL A 71 -16.70 8.44 7.74
C VAL A 71 -15.93 7.13 7.63
N GLN A 72 -16.04 6.44 6.49
CA GLN A 72 -15.37 5.16 6.26
C GLN A 72 -13.84 5.34 6.21
N PHE A 73 -13.38 6.46 5.65
CA PHE A 73 -11.96 6.81 5.64
C PHE A 73 -11.42 7.00 7.06
N SER A 74 -12.13 7.78 7.89
CA SER A 74 -11.71 8.04 9.27
C SER A 74 -11.65 6.75 10.10
N GLU A 75 -12.65 5.88 9.97
CA GLU A 75 -12.69 4.60 10.68
C GLU A 75 -11.53 3.68 10.26
N ALA A 76 -11.29 3.55 8.96
CA ALA A 76 -10.18 2.72 8.43
C ALA A 76 -8.82 3.29 8.83
N PHE A 77 -8.64 4.61 8.73
CA PHE A 77 -7.40 5.30 9.06
C PHE A 77 -7.04 5.20 10.54
N LEU A 78 -8.01 5.45 11.43
CA LEU A 78 -7.80 5.29 12.87
C LEU A 78 -7.50 3.84 13.24
N CYS A 79 -8.21 2.88 12.64
CA CYS A 79 -7.93 1.47 12.87
C CYS A 79 -6.50 1.10 12.44
N PHE A 80 -6.08 1.54 11.24
CA PHE A 80 -4.74 1.30 10.73
C PHE A 80 -3.63 1.83 11.65
N LEU A 81 -3.77 3.05 12.15
CA LEU A 81 -2.77 3.65 13.05
C LEU A 81 -2.73 2.97 14.41
N LYS A 82 -3.89 2.55 14.92
CA LYS A 82 -4.01 1.86 16.21
C LYS A 82 -3.66 0.37 16.15
N SER A 83 -3.69 -0.23 14.97
CA SER A 83 -3.40 -1.66 14.78
C SER A 83 -2.01 -2.00 15.31
N THR A 84 -1.94 -3.00 16.19
CA THR A 84 -0.68 -3.56 16.72
C THR A 84 -0.35 -4.91 16.11
N SER A 85 -1.05 -5.30 15.05
CA SER A 85 -0.83 -6.56 14.34
C SER A 85 0.52 -6.56 13.62
N GLU A 86 1.10 -7.75 13.42
CA GLU A 86 2.39 -7.93 12.73
C GLU A 86 2.38 -7.29 11.34
N GLU A 87 1.27 -7.48 10.61
CA GLU A 87 0.94 -6.70 9.43
C GLU A 87 -0.04 -5.60 9.83
N LYS A 88 0.42 -4.34 9.78
CA LYS A 88 -0.39 -3.17 10.14
C LYS A 88 -1.72 -3.16 9.39
N GLY A 89 -2.81 -3.06 10.13
CA GLY A 89 -4.17 -2.99 9.56
C GLY A 89 -4.76 -4.34 9.12
N SER A 90 -4.07 -5.47 9.34
CA SER A 90 -4.64 -6.80 9.06
C SER A 90 -5.89 -7.12 9.90
N ASP A 91 -6.03 -6.52 11.08
CA ASP A 91 -7.23 -6.57 11.92
C ASP A 91 -8.32 -5.55 11.49
N CYS A 92 -8.02 -4.67 10.54
CA CYS A 92 -8.85 -3.55 10.11
C CYS A 92 -9.50 -3.76 8.73
N VAL A 93 -9.52 -4.99 8.21
CA VAL A 93 -10.03 -5.29 6.86
C VAL A 93 -11.47 -4.80 6.66
N HIS A 94 -12.32 -4.90 7.68
CA HIS A 94 -13.73 -4.52 7.55
C HIS A 94 -13.93 -3.01 7.29
N PRO A 95 -13.33 -2.09 8.07
CA PRO A 95 -13.28 -0.67 7.73
C PRO A 95 -12.75 -0.36 6.32
N PHE A 96 -11.65 -1.01 5.90
CA PHE A 96 -11.08 -0.78 4.57
C PHE A 96 -12.01 -1.25 3.44
N VAL A 97 -12.70 -2.38 3.61
CA VAL A 97 -13.70 -2.86 2.65
C VAL A 97 -14.87 -1.89 2.56
N ALA A 98 -15.34 -1.34 3.68
CA ALA A 98 -16.43 -0.38 3.69
C ALA A 98 -16.05 0.94 3.01
N LEU A 99 -14.83 1.42 3.20
CA LEU A 99 -14.26 2.55 2.44
C LEU A 99 -14.20 2.25 0.94
N GLN A 100 -13.68 1.08 0.54
CA GLN A 100 -13.59 0.69 -0.86
C GLN A 100 -14.99 0.60 -1.52
N ASN A 101 -15.99 0.06 -0.81
CA ASN A 101 -17.36 0.01 -1.29
C ASN A 101 -17.96 1.42 -1.46
N CYS A 102 -17.64 2.35 -0.55
CA CYS A 102 -18.06 3.74 -0.68
C CYS A 102 -17.44 4.43 -1.90
N ILE A 103 -16.13 4.26 -2.12
CA ILE A 103 -15.41 4.79 -3.29
C ILE A 103 -16.05 4.27 -4.58
N LYS A 104 -16.31 2.96 -4.65
CA LYS A 104 -16.96 2.34 -5.82
C LYS A 104 -18.36 2.89 -6.10
N ALA A 105 -19.12 3.22 -5.06
CA ALA A 105 -20.44 3.83 -5.19
C ALA A 105 -20.38 5.33 -5.54
N ASN A 106 -19.26 6.00 -5.26
CA ASN A 106 -19.06 7.43 -5.45
C ASN A 106 -17.73 7.69 -6.18
N PRO A 107 -17.65 7.45 -7.51
CA PRO A 107 -16.40 7.64 -8.26
C PRO A 107 -15.91 9.09 -8.25
N ASP A 108 -16.80 10.06 -8.05
CA ASP A 108 -16.45 11.49 -7.92
C ASP A 108 -16.07 11.90 -6.49
N ALA A 109 -16.06 10.96 -5.52
CA ALA A 109 -15.80 11.25 -4.10
C ALA A 109 -14.34 11.59 -3.80
N PHE A 110 -13.43 11.16 -4.65
CA PHE A 110 -12.00 11.42 -4.52
C PHE A 110 -11.59 12.13 -5.80
N SER A 111 -10.78 13.18 -5.65
CA SER A 111 -10.26 13.91 -6.81
C SER A 111 -9.64 12.93 -7.79
N LYS A 112 -9.87 13.17 -9.08
CA LYS A 112 -9.25 12.38 -10.16
C LYS A 112 -7.73 12.26 -9.96
N GLU A 113 -7.07 13.27 -9.43
CA GLU A 113 -5.64 13.25 -9.04
C GLU A 113 -5.24 12.14 -8.04
N VAL A 114 -6.18 11.62 -7.26
CA VAL A 114 -6.03 10.53 -6.28
C VAL A 114 -6.42 9.17 -6.88
N LEU A 115 -7.31 9.15 -7.89
CA LEU A 115 -7.87 7.94 -8.53
C LEU A 115 -7.33 7.66 -9.95
N GLU A 116 -6.68 8.64 -10.60
CA GLU A 116 -6.30 8.64 -12.02
C GLU A 116 -5.19 7.64 -12.37
N ASP A 117 -4.68 6.88 -11.40
CA ASP A 117 -3.77 5.76 -11.69
C ASP A 117 -4.51 4.48 -12.15
N ASP A 118 -5.86 4.43 -12.06
CA ASP A 118 -6.68 3.27 -12.46
C ASP A 118 -7.81 3.59 -13.47
N GLU A 119 -7.76 4.73 -14.18
CA GLU A 119 -8.76 5.03 -15.22
C GLU A 119 -8.38 4.50 -16.60
N VAL A 120 -8.70 3.22 -16.84
CA VAL A 120 -9.03 2.74 -18.18
C VAL A 120 -10.40 3.30 -18.57
N LYS A 121 -10.39 4.13 -19.62
CA LYS A 121 -11.54 4.75 -20.31
C LYS A 121 -12.85 3.97 -20.22
N LYS A 122 -13.88 4.66 -19.73
CA LYS A 122 -15.30 4.35 -19.92
C LYS A 122 -15.66 4.55 -21.41
N GLU A 123 -15.92 3.46 -22.14
CA GLU A 123 -16.72 3.49 -23.37
C GLU A 123 -17.66 2.26 -23.38
N GLU A 124 -18.85 2.50 -23.91
CA GLU A 124 -20.08 1.73 -23.80
C GLU A 124 -20.16 0.62 -24.88
N GLU A 125 -20.71 -0.56 -24.49
CA GLU A 125 -21.35 -1.63 -25.31
C GLU A 125 -20.52 -2.62 -26.21
N GLU A 126 -20.82 -3.93 -26.03
CA GLU A 126 -20.54 -5.16 -26.86
C GLU A 126 -19.16 -5.92 -26.74
N PRO A 127 -19.10 -7.26 -26.93
CA PRO A 127 -18.80 -8.25 -25.86
C PRO A 127 -17.47 -9.06 -26.02
N PRO A 128 -17.29 -10.19 -25.28
CA PRO A 128 -16.23 -10.41 -24.30
C PRO A 128 -14.85 -10.67 -24.93
N HIS A 129 -13.85 -9.84 -24.60
CA HIS A 129 -12.46 -10.22 -24.83
C HIS A 129 -12.09 -11.33 -23.84
N GLU A 130 -11.75 -12.49 -24.41
CA GLU A 130 -11.23 -13.69 -23.76
C GLU A 130 -10.09 -13.31 -22.79
N ILE A 131 -10.41 -13.18 -21.51
CA ILE A 131 -9.42 -13.02 -20.44
C ILE A 131 -8.66 -14.34 -20.36
N ARG A 132 -7.50 -14.42 -21.01
CA ARG A 132 -6.54 -15.50 -20.79
C ARG A 132 -5.94 -15.30 -19.42
N VAL A 133 -6.61 -15.84 -18.41
CA VAL A 133 -6.05 -16.01 -17.07
C VAL A 133 -4.80 -16.87 -17.24
N ILE A 134 -3.62 -16.25 -17.15
CA ILE A 134 -2.35 -16.97 -17.08
C ILE A 134 -2.28 -17.52 -15.66
N PRO A 135 -2.41 -18.85 -15.45
CA PRO A 135 -2.40 -19.39 -14.12
C PRO A 135 -1.00 -19.22 -13.52
N PRO A 136 -0.92 -18.90 -12.22
CA PRO A 136 0.35 -18.73 -11.53
C PRO A 136 1.16 -20.03 -11.52
N VAL A 137 2.49 -19.91 -11.43
CA VAL A 137 3.46 -21.00 -11.69
C VAL A 137 3.24 -22.24 -10.81
N TRP A 138 2.62 -22.07 -9.63
CA TRP A 138 2.29 -23.15 -8.69
C TRP A 138 1.14 -24.07 -9.15
N SER A 139 0.33 -23.69 -10.14
CA SER A 139 -0.75 -24.54 -10.66
C SER A 139 -0.28 -25.68 -11.57
N LYS A 140 1.02 -25.76 -11.90
CA LYS A 140 1.52 -26.70 -12.92
C LYS A 140 2.05 -28.04 -12.43
N GLU A 141 2.10 -28.32 -11.13
CA GLU A 141 2.71 -29.59 -10.66
C GLU A 141 1.91 -30.24 -9.53
N LEU A 142 1.06 -31.21 -9.89
CA LEU A 142 0.69 -32.39 -9.11
C LEU A 142 0.00 -33.39 -10.05
N LYS A 143 0.69 -33.78 -11.13
CA LYS A 143 0.27 -34.96 -11.92
C LYS A 143 1.14 -36.14 -11.51
N SER A 144 0.75 -36.77 -10.41
CA SER A 144 1.32 -38.01 -9.89
C SER A 144 1.47 -39.06 -11.02
N PRO A 145 2.60 -39.77 -11.14
CA PRO A 145 2.74 -40.87 -12.08
C PRO A 145 1.86 -42.04 -11.67
N LYS A 146 0.99 -42.53 -12.57
CA LYS A 146 0.27 -43.80 -12.37
C LYS A 146 1.24 -44.98 -12.55
N PRO A 147 1.24 -45.99 -11.66
CA PRO A 147 1.99 -47.21 -11.89
C PRO A 147 1.35 -47.99 -13.05
N LYS A 148 2.17 -48.43 -14.01
CA LYS A 148 1.75 -49.30 -15.13
C LYS A 148 1.59 -50.73 -14.62
N LEU A 149 0.45 -51.34 -14.97
CA LEU A 149 0.18 -52.78 -14.88
C LEU A 149 1.07 -53.55 -15.86
#